data_AF-A0A7L3HQV3-F1
#
_entry.id   AF-A0A7L3HQV3-F1
#
_cell.length_a   1.000
_cell.length_b   1.000
_cell.length_c   1.000
_cell.angle_alpha   90.00
_cell.angle_beta   90.00
_cell.angle_gamma   90.00
#
_symmetry.space_group_name_H-M   'P 1'
#
loop_
_entity.id
_entity.type
_entity.pdbx_description
1 polymer ?
#
loop_
_entity_poly.entity_id
_entity_poly.type
_entity_poly.pdbx_seq_one_letter_code
_entity_poly.pdbx_strand_id
1 'polypeptide(L)'
;ANLSDLYFTNRQDRYVLLRDSPEIADFFTELVDAIGDVSLQLQQDDTVQMMEGMVHPYQGDKVAYCEIANQRVMEVINSARTRQELLHAKTFHSSQPGSSLLSQQGSQASGSLKPEPDTWIYPLIQMKPFGIQIDEMVTETLLTEAERDARIYLTTGYFNLTQAYMDLILGTRAEYRILLASPEVNGFFGAKGVAGAIPAAYVYIEHQFYSEVCYLQQQERVQLQEYSRAGWTFHAKGLWLYLAGSDLPCLTLIGSPNFGYRSVHRDLEAQVAIVTENKALQQQLHQEQEQLYLCSGVVSTSTFEQPNRYVKLWVKLVTPLIKNFF
;
A
#
# COMPACT_ATOMS: atom_id res chain seq x y z
N ALA A 1 -4.70 -11.96 6.14
CA ALA A 1 -3.36 -12.06 6.75
C ALA A 1 -3.04 -13.53 7.02
N ASN A 2 -1.80 -13.99 6.84
CA ASN A 2 -1.36 -15.32 7.29
C ASN A 2 -1.16 -15.28 8.81
N LEU A 3 -2.18 -15.69 9.55
CA LEU A 3 -2.24 -15.64 11.02
C LEU A 3 -1.37 -16.74 11.64
N SER A 4 -0.06 -16.55 11.66
CA SER A 4 0.90 -17.44 12.34
C SER A 4 1.32 -16.90 13.71
N ASP A 5 1.95 -17.71 14.55
CA ASP A 5 2.49 -17.23 15.84
C ASP A 5 3.45 -16.05 15.67
N LEU A 6 4.27 -16.08 14.61
CA LEU A 6 5.17 -14.98 14.24
C LEU A 6 4.40 -13.71 13.89
N TYR A 7 3.20 -13.82 13.31
CA TYR A 7 2.35 -12.68 13.01
C TYR A 7 1.99 -11.89 14.27
N PHE A 8 1.75 -12.58 15.39
CA PHE A 8 1.27 -11.97 16.64
C PHE A 8 2.36 -11.63 17.66
N THR A 9 3.59 -12.10 17.45
CA THR A 9 4.66 -11.99 18.47
C THR A 9 5.80 -11.09 18.02
N ASN A 10 6.51 -11.47 16.96
CA ASN A 10 7.76 -10.83 16.54
C ASN A 10 7.72 -10.43 15.06
N ARG A 11 6.71 -9.64 14.68
CA ARG A 11 6.59 -9.05 13.35
C ARG A 11 6.58 -7.53 13.47
N GLN A 12 7.54 -6.90 12.81
CA GLN A 12 7.50 -5.46 12.59
C GLN A 12 6.59 -5.19 11.39
N ASP A 13 5.45 -4.57 11.65
CA ASP A 13 4.48 -4.13 10.64
C ASP A 13 3.99 -2.72 11.02
N ARG A 14 3.10 -2.15 10.20
CA ARG A 14 2.48 -0.84 10.44
C ARG A 14 1.02 -1.01 10.83
N TYR A 15 0.54 -0.14 11.71
CA TYR A 15 -0.83 -0.18 12.21
C TYR A 15 -1.39 1.23 12.33
N VAL A 16 -2.54 1.45 11.70
CA VAL A 16 -3.34 2.67 11.86
C VAL A 16 -4.71 2.25 12.37
N LEU A 17 -5.14 2.90 13.46
CA LEU A 17 -6.47 2.70 14.04
C LEU A 17 -7.36 3.88 13.68
N LEU A 18 -8.33 3.63 12.79
CA LEU A 18 -9.40 4.57 12.52
C LEU A 18 -10.52 4.35 13.54
N ARG A 19 -10.95 5.40 14.23
CA ARG A 19 -12.06 5.37 15.18
C ARG A 19 -13.18 6.24 14.66
N ASP A 20 -14.42 5.86 14.99
CA ASP A 20 -15.62 6.63 14.68
C ASP A 20 -15.72 7.01 13.20
N SER A 21 -15.30 6.10 12.31
CA SER A 21 -15.27 6.28 10.85
C SER A 21 -16.14 5.23 10.15
N PRO A 22 -17.48 5.26 10.33
CA PRO A 22 -18.39 4.26 9.77
C PRO A 22 -18.31 4.20 8.24
N GLU A 23 -18.09 5.32 7.56
CA GLU A 23 -18.02 5.36 6.10
C GLU A 23 -16.86 4.50 5.53
N ILE A 24 -15.72 4.48 6.23
CA ILE A 24 -14.57 3.67 5.85
C ILE A 24 -14.80 2.19 6.21
N ALA A 25 -15.37 1.93 7.39
CA ALA A 25 -15.69 0.57 7.82
C ALA A 25 -16.70 -0.08 6.86
N ASP A 26 -17.79 0.62 6.57
CA ASP A 26 -18.85 0.18 5.65
C ASP A 26 -18.29 -0.05 4.25
N PHE A 27 -17.43 0.85 3.73
CA PHE A 27 -16.78 0.66 2.44
C PHE A 27 -16.00 -0.66 2.36
N PHE A 28 -15.17 -0.96 3.37
CA PHE A 28 -14.39 -2.18 3.37
C PHE A 28 -15.23 -3.43 3.63
N THR A 29 -16.31 -3.33 4.41
CA THR A 29 -17.29 -4.42 4.56
C THR A 29 -17.99 -4.70 3.23
N GLU A 30 -18.55 -3.69 2.56
CA GLU A 30 -19.19 -3.83 1.25
C GLU A 30 -18.21 -4.40 0.20
N LEU A 31 -16.93 -3.98 0.24
CA LEU A 31 -15.90 -4.51 -0.65
C LEU A 31 -15.62 -5.99 -0.41
N VAL A 32 -15.50 -6.40 0.86
CA VAL A 32 -15.29 -7.81 1.24
C VAL A 32 -16.49 -8.64 0.82
N ASP A 33 -17.71 -8.13 1.02
CA ASP A 33 -18.94 -8.81 0.59
C ASP A 33 -18.99 -8.96 -0.93
N ALA A 34 -18.65 -7.93 -1.70
CA ALA A 34 -18.60 -7.98 -3.16
C ALA A 34 -17.58 -9.01 -3.70
N ILE A 35 -16.42 -9.12 -3.06
CA ILE A 35 -15.44 -10.19 -3.36
C ILE A 35 -15.95 -11.55 -2.90
N GLY A 36 -16.62 -11.59 -1.76
CA GLY A 36 -17.28 -12.77 -1.21
C GLY A 36 -18.29 -13.36 -2.19
N ASP A 37 -19.16 -12.52 -2.76
CA ASP A 37 -20.21 -12.93 -3.71
C ASP A 37 -19.65 -13.68 -4.92
N VAL A 38 -18.50 -13.24 -5.45
CA VAL A 38 -17.84 -13.89 -6.60
C VAL A 38 -16.85 -14.99 -6.19
N SER A 39 -16.70 -15.26 -4.90
CA SER A 39 -15.81 -16.30 -4.40
C SER A 39 -16.54 -17.63 -4.18
N LEU A 40 -15.76 -18.71 -4.04
CA LEU A 40 -16.26 -20.02 -3.63
C LEU A 40 -16.77 -19.95 -2.19
N GLN A 41 -18.02 -20.35 -1.98
CA GLN A 41 -18.69 -20.41 -0.68
C GLN A 41 -18.40 -21.75 0.00
N LEU A 42 -17.66 -21.70 1.11
CA LEU A 42 -17.40 -22.87 1.95
C LEU A 42 -18.68 -23.28 2.70
N GLN A 43 -19.07 -24.54 2.55
CA GLN A 43 -20.23 -25.14 3.20
C GLN A 43 -19.83 -25.85 4.50
N GLN A 44 -20.83 -26.23 5.31
CA GLN A 44 -20.59 -26.95 6.58
C GLN A 44 -19.99 -28.35 6.41
N ASP A 45 -20.11 -28.94 5.22
CA ASP A 45 -19.59 -30.27 4.88
C ASP A 45 -18.22 -30.21 4.19
N ASP A 46 -17.50 -29.10 4.33
CA ASP A 46 -16.20 -28.82 3.71
C ASP A 46 -16.23 -28.79 2.17
N THR A 47 -17.42 -28.78 1.56
CA THR A 47 -17.55 -28.56 0.11
C THR A 47 -17.56 -27.08 -0.24
N VAL A 48 -17.30 -26.78 -1.52
CA VAL A 48 -17.34 -25.42 -2.06
C VAL A 48 -18.37 -25.32 -3.17
N GLN A 49 -19.14 -24.25 -3.14
CA GLN A 49 -20.15 -23.95 -4.16
C GLN A 49 -20.04 -22.50 -4.62
N MET A 50 -20.45 -22.21 -5.85
CA MET A 50 -20.63 -20.83 -6.29
C MET A 50 -22.00 -20.34 -5.87
N MET A 51 -22.11 -19.04 -5.56
CA MET A 51 -23.40 -18.38 -5.42
C MET A 51 -24.19 -18.48 -6.74
N GLU A 52 -25.51 -18.61 -6.64
CA GLU A 52 -26.39 -18.67 -7.81
C GLU A 52 -26.20 -17.44 -8.71
N GLY A 53 -26.06 -17.66 -10.02
CA GLY A 53 -25.82 -16.59 -10.99
C GLY A 53 -24.35 -16.14 -11.13
N MET A 54 -23.42 -16.68 -10.32
CA MET A 54 -22.00 -16.38 -10.43
C MET A 54 -21.24 -17.41 -11.28
N VAL A 55 -20.14 -16.97 -11.88
CA VAL A 55 -19.29 -17.82 -12.74
C VAL A 55 -18.17 -18.43 -11.91
N HIS A 56 -17.95 -19.73 -12.05
CA HIS A 56 -16.88 -20.42 -11.32
C HIS A 56 -15.49 -19.92 -11.78
N PRO A 57 -14.59 -19.48 -10.87
CA PRO A 57 -13.28 -18.91 -11.23
C PRO A 57 -12.26 -19.88 -11.86
N TYR A 58 -12.57 -21.18 -11.92
CA TYR A 58 -11.67 -22.23 -12.43
C TYR A 58 -12.32 -23.08 -13.51
N GLN A 59 -13.59 -23.45 -13.31
CA GLN A 59 -14.35 -24.29 -14.25
C GLN A 59 -15.15 -23.46 -15.27
N GLY A 60 -15.46 -22.20 -14.96
CA GLY A 60 -16.23 -21.30 -15.81
C GLY A 60 -15.36 -20.54 -16.80
N ASP A 61 -15.99 -19.67 -17.60
CA ASP A 61 -15.27 -18.77 -18.48
C ASP A 61 -14.55 -17.68 -17.67
N LYS A 62 -13.23 -17.58 -17.86
CA LYS A 62 -12.39 -16.66 -17.11
C LYS A 62 -12.73 -15.20 -17.38
N VAL A 63 -13.08 -14.85 -18.62
CA VAL A 63 -13.38 -13.47 -18.99
C VAL A 63 -14.69 -13.06 -18.34
N ALA A 64 -15.73 -13.89 -18.46
CA ALA A 64 -17.01 -13.66 -17.81
C ALA A 64 -16.90 -13.56 -16.28
N TYR A 65 -16.08 -14.41 -15.65
CA TYR A 65 -15.78 -14.31 -14.21
C TYR A 65 -15.17 -12.94 -13.85
N CYS A 66 -14.13 -12.52 -14.57
CA CYS A 66 -13.48 -11.23 -14.35
C CYS A 66 -14.41 -10.04 -14.60
N GLU A 67 -15.30 -10.11 -15.59
CA GLU A 67 -16.29 -9.06 -15.87
C GLU A 67 -17.32 -8.93 -14.75
N ILE A 68 -17.85 -10.05 -14.24
CA ILE A 68 -18.79 -10.05 -13.11
C ILE A 68 -18.11 -9.53 -11.85
N ALA A 69 -16.89 -9.99 -11.56
CA ALA A 69 -16.11 -9.51 -10.42
C ALA A 69 -15.82 -8.01 -10.52
N ASN A 70 -15.46 -7.52 -11.71
CA ASN A 70 -15.30 -6.08 -11.95
C ASN A 70 -16.59 -5.31 -11.64
N GLN A 71 -17.73 -5.77 -12.17
CA GLN A 71 -19.02 -5.12 -11.96
C GLN A 71 -19.35 -5.01 -10.47
N ARG A 72 -19.23 -6.11 -9.71
CA ARG A 72 -19.50 -6.14 -8.27
C ARG A 72 -18.61 -5.18 -7.48
N VAL A 73 -17.31 -5.18 -7.74
CA VAL A 73 -16.37 -4.30 -7.03
C VAL A 73 -16.58 -2.84 -7.42
N MET A 74 -16.80 -2.56 -8.72
CA MET A 74 -17.04 -1.19 -9.19
C MET A 74 -18.38 -0.64 -8.72
N GLU A 75 -19.40 -1.46 -8.50
CA GLU A 75 -20.66 -1.05 -7.86
C GLU A 75 -20.39 -0.48 -6.46
N VAL A 76 -19.57 -1.14 -5.65
CA VAL A 76 -19.17 -0.66 -4.31
C VAL A 76 -18.40 0.67 -4.42
N ILE A 77 -17.38 0.72 -5.28
CA ILE A 77 -16.55 1.92 -5.48
C ILE A 77 -17.40 3.12 -5.94
N ASN A 78 -18.27 2.91 -6.93
CA ASN A 78 -19.12 3.97 -7.47
C ASN A 78 -20.17 4.42 -6.44
N SER A 79 -20.77 3.48 -5.70
CA SER A 79 -21.73 3.80 -4.64
C SER A 79 -21.08 4.65 -3.55
N ALA A 80 -19.88 4.29 -3.11
CA ALA A 80 -19.11 5.07 -2.15
C ALA A 80 -18.79 6.48 -2.69
N ARG A 81 -18.38 6.58 -3.97
CA ARG A 81 -18.14 7.88 -4.62
C ARG A 81 -19.39 8.75 -4.64
N THR A 82 -20.54 8.20 -5.04
CA THR A 82 -21.81 8.92 -5.08
C THR A 82 -22.25 9.36 -3.67
N ARG A 83 -22.10 8.51 -2.65
CA ARG A 83 -22.38 8.88 -1.25
C ARG A 83 -21.51 10.07 -0.83
N GLN A 84 -20.22 10.05 -1.17
CA GLN A 84 -19.30 11.14 -0.84
C GLN A 84 -19.63 12.45 -1.58
N GLU A 85 -19.93 12.39 -2.88
CA GLU A 85 -20.35 13.55 -3.68
C GLU A 85 -21.61 14.21 -3.10
N LEU A 86 -22.59 13.40 -2.67
CA LEU A 86 -23.82 13.89 -2.02
C LEU A 86 -23.55 14.53 -0.65
N LEU A 87 -22.63 13.97 0.14
CA LEU A 87 -22.22 14.55 1.43
C LEU A 87 -21.52 15.90 1.24
N HIS A 88 -20.63 16.00 0.26
CA HIS A 88 -19.97 17.26 -0.10
C HIS A 88 -20.99 18.32 -0.53
N ALA A 89 -21.91 17.99 -1.45
CA ALA A 89 -22.93 18.94 -1.92
C ALA A 89 -23.80 19.48 -0.77
N LYS A 90 -24.23 18.63 0.17
CA LYS A 90 -25.01 19.05 1.34
C LYS A 90 -24.22 19.98 2.28
N THR A 91 -22.93 19.74 2.44
CA THR A 91 -22.06 20.53 3.32
C THR A 91 -21.74 21.90 2.72
N PHE A 92 -21.54 21.99 1.41
CA PHE A 92 -21.35 23.26 0.70
C PHE A 92 -22.63 24.10 0.59
N HIS A 93 -23.80 23.50 0.41
CA HIS A 93 -25.06 24.25 0.36
C HIS A 93 -25.53 24.79 1.72
N SER A 94 -25.07 24.20 2.83
CA SER A 94 -25.38 24.69 4.19
C SER A 94 -24.44 25.79 4.69
N SER A 95 -23.34 26.06 3.98
CA SER A 95 -22.31 27.04 4.34
C SER A 95 -22.32 28.33 3.50
N GLN A 96 -23.28 28.50 2.58
CA GLN A 96 -23.51 29.75 1.84
C GLN A 96 -24.54 30.65 2.55
N PRO A 97 -24.17 31.80 3.14
CA PRO A 97 -25.12 32.79 3.63
C PRO A 97 -25.53 33.70 2.47
N GLY A 98 -26.54 33.32 1.69
CA GLY A 98 -26.89 34.15 0.53
C GLY A 98 -28.01 33.69 -0.39
N SER A 99 -29.14 33.22 0.14
CA SER A 99 -30.45 33.34 -0.53
C SER A 99 -31.58 32.89 0.40
N SER A 100 -31.91 33.75 1.36
CA SER A 100 -33.19 33.68 2.06
C SER A 100 -33.87 35.03 1.92
N LEU A 101 -34.66 35.19 0.87
CA LEU A 101 -35.82 36.07 0.97
C LEU A 101 -36.94 35.25 1.62
N LEU A 102 -37.29 35.69 2.85
CA LEU A 102 -38.54 35.47 3.58
C LEU A 102 -38.73 34.12 4.32
N SER A 103 -38.48 34.13 5.63
CA SER A 103 -39.55 34.22 6.66
C SER A 103 -38.96 34.15 8.07
N GLN A 104 -39.41 35.08 8.92
CA GLN A 104 -39.08 35.15 10.34
C GLN A 104 -39.82 34.06 11.12
N GLN A 105 -39.12 33.31 11.98
CA GLN A 105 -39.45 33.19 13.42
C GLN A 105 -38.47 32.29 14.19
N GLY A 106 -37.91 32.87 15.25
CA GLY A 106 -37.32 32.29 16.46
C GLY A 106 -36.81 30.85 16.49
N SER A 107 -35.50 30.69 16.66
CA SER A 107 -34.86 29.87 17.71
C SER A 107 -33.34 30.08 17.64
N GLN A 108 -32.75 30.64 18.69
CA GLN A 108 -31.30 30.68 18.88
C GLN A 108 -30.81 29.26 19.19
N ALA A 109 -30.48 28.49 18.15
CA ALA A 109 -29.57 27.37 18.28
C ALA A 109 -28.18 27.90 17.95
N SER A 110 -27.28 27.89 18.92
CA SER A 110 -25.84 28.07 18.72
C SER A 110 -25.33 26.89 17.87
N GLY A 111 -25.51 26.98 16.56
CA GLY A 111 -24.94 26.03 15.61
C GLY A 111 -23.44 26.25 15.59
N SER A 112 -22.70 25.50 16.40
CA SER A 112 -21.26 25.38 16.21
C SER A 112 -21.05 24.85 14.80
N LEU A 113 -20.53 25.69 13.90
CA LEU A 113 -20.02 25.26 12.60
C LEU A 113 -19.11 24.05 12.87
N LYS A 114 -19.40 22.90 12.24
CA LYS A 114 -18.46 21.78 12.29
C LYS A 114 -17.13 22.31 11.73
N PRO A 115 -16.00 22.11 12.43
CA PRO A 115 -14.71 22.51 11.91
C PRO A 115 -14.48 21.84 10.56
N GLU A 116 -13.82 22.55 9.64
CA GLU A 116 -13.42 21.98 8.36
C GLU A 116 -12.56 20.73 8.61
N PRO A 117 -12.72 19.67 7.80
CA PRO A 117 -11.89 18.48 7.94
C PRO A 117 -10.43 18.86 7.68
N ASP A 118 -9.54 18.39 8.55
CA ASP A 118 -8.08 18.58 8.43
C ASP A 118 -7.36 17.30 7.98
N THR A 119 -8.11 16.23 7.73
CA THR A 119 -7.60 14.90 7.37
C THR A 119 -8.58 14.21 6.43
N TRP A 120 -8.04 13.65 5.34
CA TRP A 120 -8.78 12.95 4.29
C TRP A 120 -8.23 11.54 4.13
N ILE A 121 -9.15 10.58 3.96
CA ILE A 121 -8.84 9.16 3.85
C ILE A 121 -9.43 8.66 2.54
N TYR A 122 -8.58 8.14 1.67
CA TYR A 122 -8.96 7.62 0.36
C TYR A 122 -8.64 6.13 0.27
N PRO A 123 -9.65 5.25 0.24
CA PRO A 123 -9.45 3.85 -0.11
C PRO A 123 -8.99 3.71 -1.56
N LEU A 124 -7.91 2.97 -1.76
CA LEU A 124 -7.27 2.68 -3.04
C LEU A 124 -7.30 1.18 -3.30
N ILE A 125 -7.88 0.77 -4.42
CA ILE A 125 -8.10 -0.65 -4.75
C ILE A 125 -7.22 -1.05 -5.94
N GLN A 126 -6.46 -2.14 -5.78
CA GLN A 126 -5.73 -2.80 -6.87
C GLN A 126 -6.29 -4.20 -7.09
N MET A 127 -6.96 -4.41 -8.21
CA MET A 127 -7.46 -5.73 -8.61
C MET A 127 -7.31 -5.86 -10.12
N LYS A 128 -6.05 -5.86 -10.60
CA LYS A 128 -5.74 -5.89 -12.03
C LYS A 128 -6.30 -7.09 -12.78
N PRO A 129 -6.45 -8.30 -12.19
CA PRO A 129 -7.21 -9.38 -12.83
C PRO A 129 -8.66 -9.01 -13.17
N PHE A 130 -9.26 -8.07 -12.44
CA PHE A 130 -10.58 -7.51 -12.69
C PHE A 130 -10.52 -6.16 -13.41
N GLY A 131 -9.36 -5.71 -13.89
CA GLY A 131 -9.21 -4.44 -14.58
C GLY A 131 -9.25 -3.19 -13.69
N ILE A 132 -9.15 -3.33 -12.36
CA ILE A 132 -9.18 -2.20 -11.41
C ILE A 132 -7.75 -1.86 -10.98
N GLN A 133 -7.33 -0.61 -11.18
CA GLN A 133 -5.93 -0.17 -11.04
C GLN A 133 -5.77 1.16 -10.29
N ILE A 134 -6.70 1.47 -9.36
CA ILE A 134 -6.76 2.79 -8.70
C ILE A 134 -5.49 3.05 -7.88
N ASP A 135 -5.06 2.04 -7.12
CA ASP A 135 -3.85 2.11 -6.29
C ASP A 135 -2.57 2.30 -7.12
N GLU A 136 -2.43 1.54 -8.23
CA GLU A 136 -1.29 1.68 -9.14
C GLU A 136 -1.20 3.11 -9.70
N MET A 137 -2.31 3.65 -10.22
CA MET A 137 -2.35 5.02 -10.76
C MET A 137 -2.00 6.09 -9.73
N VAL A 138 -2.54 5.99 -8.52
CA VAL A 138 -2.26 6.96 -7.44
C VAL A 138 -0.81 6.84 -6.98
N THR A 139 -0.29 5.62 -6.82
CA THR A 139 1.11 5.39 -6.43
C THR A 139 2.07 5.94 -7.48
N GLU A 140 1.83 5.70 -8.78
CA GLU A 140 2.65 6.26 -9.87
C GLU A 140 2.62 7.79 -9.87
N THR A 141 1.44 8.38 -9.65
CA THR A 141 1.29 9.84 -9.58
C THR A 141 2.10 10.40 -8.41
N LEU A 142 2.03 9.78 -7.23
CA LEU A 142 2.80 10.22 -6.06
C LEU A 142 4.31 10.09 -6.27
N LEU A 143 4.78 9.03 -6.93
CA LEU A 143 6.19 8.86 -7.26
C LEU A 143 6.65 9.85 -8.35
N THR A 144 5.75 10.28 -9.25
CA THR A 144 6.10 11.16 -10.38
C THR A 144 6.04 12.64 -10.02
N GLU A 145 4.95 13.06 -9.38
CA GLU A 145 4.61 14.47 -9.10
C GLU A 145 5.33 15.02 -7.85
N ALA A 146 6.08 14.18 -7.14
CA ALA A 146 6.89 14.65 -6.03
C ALA A 146 7.95 15.67 -6.54
N GLU A 147 7.76 16.92 -6.13
CA GLU A 147 8.60 18.04 -6.56
C GLU A 147 10.06 17.86 -6.15
N ARG A 148 10.93 18.70 -6.74
CA ARG A 148 12.33 18.81 -6.28
C ARG A 148 12.34 19.11 -4.77
N ASP A 149 13.21 18.43 -4.04
CA ASP A 149 13.39 18.55 -2.59
C ASP A 149 12.24 17.97 -1.72
N ALA A 150 11.21 17.37 -2.33
CA ALA A 150 10.30 16.49 -1.60
C ALA A 150 11.03 15.20 -1.17
N ARG A 151 10.64 14.61 -0.04
CA ARG A 151 11.22 13.36 0.48
C ARG A 151 10.15 12.29 0.57
N ILE A 152 10.41 11.14 -0.03
CA ILE A 152 9.57 9.94 0.05
C ILE A 152 10.31 8.86 0.82
N TYR A 153 9.71 8.44 1.93
CA TYR A 153 10.11 7.23 2.63
C TYR A 153 9.20 6.11 2.14
N LEU A 154 9.77 5.11 1.47
CA LEU A 154 9.04 3.94 0.96
C LEU A 154 9.46 2.72 1.76
N THR A 155 8.52 1.91 2.22
CA THR A 155 8.84 0.65 2.88
C THR A 155 8.11 -0.52 2.23
N THR A 156 8.79 -1.66 2.14
CA THR A 156 8.22 -2.91 1.64
C THR A 156 8.82 -4.13 2.36
N GLY A 157 7.98 -5.10 2.69
CA GLY A 157 8.41 -6.36 3.31
C GLY A 157 9.19 -7.27 2.35
N TYR A 158 8.98 -7.10 1.05
CA TYR A 158 9.62 -7.88 0.00
C TYR A 158 10.10 -6.93 -1.10
N PHE A 159 11.41 -6.66 -1.14
CA PHE A 159 11.96 -5.74 -2.13
C PHE A 159 11.90 -6.35 -3.54
N ASN A 160 10.81 -6.02 -4.23
CA ASN A 160 10.53 -6.49 -5.57
C ASN A 160 9.76 -5.43 -6.37
N LEU A 161 10.16 -4.15 -6.27
CA LEU A 161 9.45 -3.07 -6.98
C LEU A 161 9.31 -3.39 -8.48
N THR A 162 8.17 -2.99 -9.06
CA THR A 162 8.00 -3.09 -10.51
C THR A 162 9.05 -2.26 -11.24
N GLN A 163 9.36 -2.62 -12.49
CA GLN A 163 10.30 -1.82 -13.28
C GLN A 163 9.78 -0.39 -13.47
N ALA A 164 8.47 -0.22 -13.67
CA ALA A 164 7.83 1.09 -13.76
C ALA A 164 8.10 1.95 -12.51
N TYR A 165 7.95 1.40 -11.30
CA TYR A 165 8.24 2.15 -10.08
C TYR A 165 9.74 2.47 -9.92
N MET A 166 10.63 1.52 -10.27
CA MET A 166 12.07 1.78 -10.28
C MET A 166 12.43 2.91 -11.25
N ASP A 167 11.88 2.90 -12.46
CA ASP A 167 12.12 3.91 -13.49
C ASP A 167 11.61 5.29 -13.05
N LEU A 168 10.42 5.37 -12.43
CA LEU A 168 9.88 6.60 -11.86
C LEU A 168 10.75 7.15 -10.73
N ILE A 169 11.19 6.29 -9.82
CA ILE A 169 12.09 6.68 -8.72
C ILE A 169 13.38 7.26 -9.29
N LEU A 170 13.99 6.62 -10.29
CA LEU A 170 15.25 7.05 -10.91
C LEU A 170 15.09 8.28 -11.82
N GLY A 171 13.91 8.49 -12.41
CA GLY A 171 13.62 9.57 -13.36
C GLY A 171 13.21 10.91 -12.73
N THR A 172 12.90 10.93 -11.43
CA THR A 172 12.37 12.11 -10.73
C THR A 172 13.43 12.85 -9.89
N ARG A 173 13.05 13.99 -9.30
CA ARG A 173 13.96 14.85 -8.52
C ARG A 173 13.73 14.81 -7.00
N ALA A 174 12.72 14.08 -6.53
CA ALA A 174 12.48 13.85 -5.12
C ALA A 174 13.56 12.96 -4.49
N GLU A 175 13.81 13.11 -3.20
CA GLU A 175 14.65 12.19 -2.44
C GLU A 175 13.87 10.95 -2.03
N TYR A 176 14.50 9.79 -2.14
CA TYR A 176 13.92 8.50 -1.77
C TYR A 176 14.75 7.82 -0.68
N ARG A 177 14.07 7.35 0.35
CA ARG A 177 14.63 6.50 1.42
C ARG A 177 13.83 5.20 1.46
N ILE A 178 14.37 4.15 0.88
CA ILE A 178 13.65 2.88 0.70
C ILE A 178 14.09 1.89 1.77
N LEU A 179 13.17 1.49 2.63
CA LEU A 179 13.39 0.49 3.69
C LEU A 179 12.85 -0.87 3.28
N LEU A 180 13.73 -1.86 3.26
CA LEU A 180 13.42 -3.25 2.94
C LEU A 180 13.86 -4.21 4.04
N ALA A 181 13.32 -5.43 4.03
CA ALA A 181 13.75 -6.50 4.93
C ALA A 181 15.17 -6.98 4.60
N SER A 182 16.08 -7.03 5.59
CA SER A 182 17.29 -7.85 5.43
C SER A 182 16.91 -9.32 5.22
N PRO A 183 17.78 -10.14 4.59
CA PRO A 183 17.49 -11.55 4.34
C PRO A 183 17.07 -12.33 5.59
N GLU A 184 17.66 -12.02 6.74
CA GLU A 184 17.45 -12.73 8.01
C GLU A 184 16.08 -12.46 8.65
N VAL A 185 15.47 -11.31 8.33
CA VAL A 185 14.13 -10.93 8.82
C VAL A 185 13.04 -11.13 7.78
N ASN A 186 13.39 -11.71 6.62
CA ASN A 186 12.44 -12.02 5.56
C ASN A 186 11.54 -13.21 5.98
N GLY A 187 10.25 -13.17 5.62
CA GLY A 187 9.30 -14.23 5.95
C GLY A 187 9.63 -15.63 5.38
N PHE A 188 10.49 -15.70 4.36
CA PHE A 188 10.97 -16.96 3.78
C PHE A 188 12.36 -17.38 4.28
N PHE A 189 12.95 -16.65 5.23
CA PHE A 189 14.25 -17.00 5.77
C PHE A 189 14.23 -18.39 6.43
N GLY A 190 15.17 -19.25 6.02
CA GLY A 190 15.23 -20.64 6.50
C GLY A 190 14.13 -21.57 5.95
N ALA A 191 13.28 -21.10 5.03
CA ALA A 191 12.28 -21.95 4.38
C ALA A 191 12.94 -23.10 3.61
N LYS A 192 12.29 -24.28 3.60
CA LYS A 192 12.80 -25.46 2.90
C LYS A 192 12.46 -25.38 1.40
N GLY A 193 13.28 -26.04 0.58
CA GLY A 193 13.05 -26.13 -0.87
C GLY A 193 13.26 -24.82 -1.61
N VAL A 194 12.54 -24.61 -2.72
CA VAL A 194 12.68 -23.43 -3.59
C VAL A 194 12.33 -22.13 -2.85
N ALA A 195 11.39 -22.17 -1.89
CA ALA A 195 11.03 -21.00 -1.09
C ALA A 195 12.23 -20.44 -0.29
N GLY A 196 13.17 -21.29 0.11
CA GLY A 196 14.40 -20.85 0.79
C GLY A 196 15.34 -20.01 -0.09
N ALA A 197 15.14 -19.99 -1.41
CA ALA A 197 15.90 -19.15 -2.33
C ALA A 197 15.30 -17.74 -2.52
N ILE A 198 14.07 -17.51 -2.04
CA ILE A 198 13.38 -16.23 -2.19
C ILE A 198 14.17 -15.07 -1.56
N PRO A 199 14.71 -15.18 -0.31
CA PRO A 199 15.52 -14.10 0.25
C PRO A 199 16.75 -13.77 -0.60
N ALA A 200 17.45 -14.79 -1.12
CA ALA A 200 18.61 -14.58 -1.99
C ALA A 200 18.22 -13.98 -3.36
N ALA A 201 17.02 -14.25 -3.86
CA ALA A 201 16.49 -13.60 -5.06
C ALA A 201 16.23 -12.11 -4.81
N TYR A 202 15.69 -11.74 -3.64
CA TYR A 202 15.53 -10.34 -3.27
C TYR A 202 16.86 -9.61 -3.08
N VAL A 203 17.88 -10.25 -2.47
CA VAL A 203 19.26 -9.69 -2.45
C VAL A 203 19.77 -9.41 -3.85
N TYR A 204 19.48 -10.30 -4.81
CA TYR A 204 19.88 -10.08 -6.20
C TYR A 204 19.16 -8.90 -6.83
N ILE A 205 17.84 -8.78 -6.64
CA ILE A 205 17.03 -7.66 -7.17
C ILE A 205 17.48 -6.34 -6.55
N GLU A 206 17.70 -6.31 -5.24
CA GLU A 206 18.24 -5.18 -4.50
C GLU A 206 19.60 -4.75 -5.05
N HIS A 207 20.52 -5.70 -5.24
CA HIS A 207 21.85 -5.40 -5.79
C HIS A 207 21.78 -4.83 -7.22
N GLN A 208 20.87 -5.34 -8.06
CA GLN A 208 20.65 -4.80 -9.40
C GLN A 208 20.19 -3.34 -9.33
N PHE A 209 19.17 -3.05 -8.52
CA PHE A 209 18.66 -1.69 -8.38
C PHE A 209 19.70 -0.74 -7.77
N TYR A 210 20.42 -1.17 -6.72
CA TYR A 210 21.51 -0.40 -6.12
C TYR A 210 22.62 -0.08 -7.12
N SER A 211 22.99 -1.06 -7.95
CA SER A 211 23.98 -0.87 -9.02
C SER A 211 23.52 0.18 -10.04
N GLU A 212 22.24 0.21 -10.37
CA GLU A 212 21.67 1.19 -11.28
C GLU A 212 21.62 2.60 -10.67
N VAL A 213 21.24 2.73 -9.39
CA VAL A 213 21.37 3.98 -8.63
C VAL A 213 22.81 4.50 -8.66
N CYS A 214 23.80 3.60 -8.51
CA CYS A 214 25.21 3.97 -8.52
C CYS A 214 25.72 4.38 -9.91
N TYR A 215 25.31 3.63 -10.94
CA TYR A 215 25.66 3.91 -12.32
C TYR A 215 25.14 5.29 -12.76
N LEU A 216 23.93 5.66 -12.33
CA LEU A 216 23.32 6.96 -12.59
C LEU A 216 23.77 8.07 -11.64
N GLN A 217 24.67 7.78 -10.68
CA GLN A 217 25.20 8.72 -9.68
C GLN A 217 24.10 9.36 -8.81
N GLN A 218 23.10 8.58 -8.42
CA GLN A 218 21.93 9.07 -7.67
C GLN A 218 21.94 8.69 -6.17
N GLN A 219 23.06 8.22 -5.62
CA GLN A 219 23.15 7.71 -4.25
C GLN A 219 22.80 8.75 -3.17
N GLU A 220 23.00 10.05 -3.44
CA GLU A 220 22.59 11.12 -2.51
C GLU A 220 21.07 11.21 -2.40
N ARG A 221 20.38 11.05 -3.53
CA ARG A 221 18.94 11.19 -3.67
C ARG A 221 18.21 9.90 -3.32
N VAL A 222 18.68 8.75 -3.78
CA VAL A 222 18.05 7.44 -3.59
C VAL A 222 18.92 6.59 -2.68
N GLN A 223 18.46 6.35 -1.46
CA GLN A 223 19.14 5.49 -0.49
C GLN A 223 18.29 4.27 -0.15
N LEU A 224 18.92 3.09 -0.22
CA LEU A 224 18.34 1.84 0.26
C LEU A 224 18.80 1.58 1.69
N GLN A 225 17.93 1.00 2.49
CA GLN A 225 18.22 0.59 3.86
C GLN A 225 17.60 -0.78 4.16
N GLU A 226 18.35 -1.64 4.85
CA GLU A 226 17.86 -2.94 5.30
C GLU A 226 17.45 -2.86 6.77
N TYR A 227 16.19 -3.15 7.09
CA TYR A 227 15.75 -3.41 8.46
C TYR A 227 16.34 -4.74 8.93
N SER A 228 16.92 -4.75 10.14
CA SER A 228 17.38 -5.99 10.77
C SER A 228 17.18 -5.93 12.28
N ARG A 229 16.55 -6.96 12.85
CA ARG A 229 16.39 -7.12 14.29
C ARG A 229 16.31 -8.60 14.62
N ALA A 230 17.24 -9.07 15.44
CA ALA A 230 17.34 -10.48 15.78
C ALA A 230 16.05 -11.02 16.41
N GLY A 231 15.54 -12.13 15.89
CA GLY A 231 14.30 -12.77 16.34
C GLY A 231 13.01 -12.16 15.80
N TRP A 232 13.09 -11.14 14.94
CA TRP A 232 11.94 -10.48 14.33
C TRP A 232 11.83 -10.77 12.84
N THR A 233 10.61 -10.66 12.32
CA THR A 233 10.33 -10.60 10.88
C THR A 233 9.93 -9.18 10.51
N PHE A 234 10.25 -8.74 9.29
CA PHE A 234 9.87 -7.43 8.78
C PHE A 234 8.82 -7.54 7.69
N HIS A 235 7.76 -6.75 7.80
CA HIS A 235 6.66 -6.78 6.86
C HIS A 235 5.89 -5.45 6.78
N ALA A 236 6.51 -4.34 7.16
CA ALA A 236 5.89 -3.03 6.92
C ALA A 236 5.78 -2.75 5.41
N LYS A 237 4.66 -2.17 4.97
CA LYS A 237 4.53 -1.58 3.63
C LYS A 237 3.85 -0.23 3.67
N GLY A 238 4.12 0.57 2.66
CA GLY A 238 3.51 1.87 2.45
C GLY A 238 4.56 2.95 2.25
N LEU A 239 4.15 4.20 2.30
CA LEU A 239 5.05 5.34 2.15
C LEU A 239 4.66 6.51 3.04
N TRP A 240 5.59 7.43 3.22
CA TRP A 240 5.38 8.76 3.80
C TRP A 240 5.95 9.81 2.85
N LEU A 241 5.16 10.83 2.54
CA LEU A 241 5.53 11.95 1.68
C LEU A 241 5.70 13.22 2.51
N TYR A 242 6.88 13.80 2.42
CA TYR A 242 7.25 15.10 2.97
C TYR A 242 7.39 16.08 1.81
N LEU A 243 6.62 17.17 1.84
CA LEU A 243 6.77 18.25 0.87
C LEU A 243 8.11 18.97 1.05
N ALA A 244 8.56 19.65 -0.01
CA ALA A 244 9.77 20.45 0.02
C ALA A 244 9.73 21.47 1.17
N GLY A 245 10.79 21.51 1.98
CA GLY A 245 10.89 22.39 3.15
C GLY A 245 10.03 21.98 4.36
N SER A 246 9.30 20.86 4.30
CA SER A 246 8.56 20.33 5.44
C SER A 246 9.36 19.27 6.19
N ASP A 247 9.39 19.38 7.51
CA ASP A 247 9.96 18.37 8.42
C ASP A 247 8.96 17.29 8.83
N LEU A 248 7.68 17.47 8.50
CA LEU A 248 6.63 16.51 8.81
C LEU A 248 5.95 15.98 7.53
N PRO A 249 5.52 14.71 7.52
CA PRO A 249 4.83 14.15 6.37
C PRO A 249 3.39 14.69 6.32
N CYS A 250 2.90 14.98 5.11
CA CYS A 250 1.52 15.40 4.90
C CYS A 250 0.64 14.28 4.33
N LEU A 251 1.26 13.20 3.86
CA LEU A 251 0.57 12.07 3.26
C LEU A 251 1.28 10.77 3.64
N THR A 252 0.50 9.74 3.95
CA THR A 252 0.99 8.36 4.03
C THR A 252 0.11 7.42 3.23
N LEU A 253 0.72 6.44 2.57
CA LEU A 253 0.00 5.26 2.11
C LEU A 253 0.24 4.12 3.11
N ILE A 254 -0.82 3.37 3.43
CA ILE A 254 -0.75 2.17 4.26
C ILE A 254 -1.72 1.12 3.72
N GLY A 255 -1.25 -0.12 3.55
CA GLY A 255 -2.06 -1.15 2.92
C GLY A 255 -1.39 -2.52 2.83
N SER A 256 -1.97 -3.37 2.00
CA SER A 256 -1.45 -4.70 1.69
C SER A 256 -0.39 -4.76 0.57
N PRO A 257 -0.31 -3.84 -0.42
CA PRO A 257 0.67 -3.94 -1.50
C PRO A 257 2.13 -3.93 -1.03
N ASN A 258 2.94 -4.82 -1.60
CA ASN A 258 4.40 -4.78 -1.47
C ASN A 258 5.08 -3.99 -2.61
N PHE A 259 4.28 -3.32 -3.45
CA PHE A 259 4.70 -2.56 -4.64
C PHE A 259 5.41 -3.40 -5.72
N GLY A 260 5.34 -4.73 -5.61
CA GLY A 260 5.92 -5.64 -6.58
C GLY A 260 4.94 -6.19 -7.59
N TYR A 261 5.46 -6.99 -8.52
CA TYR A 261 4.68 -7.50 -9.67
C TYR A 261 3.41 -8.23 -9.22
N ARG A 262 3.51 -9.01 -8.14
CA ARG A 262 2.39 -9.78 -7.62
C ARG A 262 1.26 -8.87 -7.12
N SER A 263 1.57 -7.88 -6.27
CA SER A 263 0.61 -6.89 -5.78
C SER A 263 -0.03 -6.09 -6.92
N VAL A 264 0.76 -5.70 -7.92
CA VAL A 264 0.25 -4.86 -9.03
C VAL A 264 -0.59 -5.68 -10.02
N HIS A 265 -0.20 -6.91 -10.34
CA HIS A 265 -0.78 -7.65 -11.48
C HIS A 265 -1.62 -8.88 -11.13
N ARG A 266 -1.51 -9.42 -9.92
CA ARG A 266 -2.05 -10.75 -9.60
C ARG A 266 -2.95 -10.79 -8.38
N ASP A 267 -2.55 -10.12 -7.31
CA ASP A 267 -3.30 -10.14 -6.06
C ASP A 267 -4.47 -9.16 -6.10
N LEU A 268 -5.40 -9.34 -5.15
CA LEU A 268 -6.45 -8.38 -4.85
C LEU A 268 -5.99 -7.59 -3.63
N GLU A 269 -5.53 -6.36 -3.85
CA GLU A 269 -4.94 -5.53 -2.80
C GLU A 269 -5.83 -4.33 -2.46
N ALA A 270 -5.69 -3.88 -1.22
CA ALA A 270 -6.29 -2.67 -0.74
C ALA A 270 -5.28 -1.83 0.05
N GLN A 271 -5.33 -0.53 -0.17
CA GLN A 271 -4.48 0.46 0.45
C GLN A 271 -5.31 1.70 0.79
N VAL A 272 -4.83 2.50 1.73
CA VAL A 272 -5.46 3.76 2.11
C VAL A 272 -4.43 4.86 1.98
N ALA A 273 -4.77 5.93 1.26
CA ALA A 273 -4.05 7.19 1.33
C ALA A 273 -4.65 8.06 2.43
N ILE A 274 -3.82 8.49 3.37
CA ILE A 274 -4.19 9.42 4.43
C ILE A 274 -3.45 10.72 4.16
N VAL A 275 -4.19 11.79 3.88
CA VAL A 275 -3.68 13.15 3.69
C VAL A 275 -4.10 13.98 4.88
N THR A 276 -3.19 14.73 5.49
CA THR A 276 -3.50 15.46 6.72
C THR A 276 -2.74 16.77 6.84
N GLU A 277 -3.47 17.79 7.29
CA GLU A 277 -2.97 19.07 7.78
C GLU A 277 -2.89 19.10 9.31
N ASN A 278 -3.47 18.10 9.98
CA ASN A 278 -3.47 17.97 11.42
C ASN A 278 -2.05 17.75 11.97
N LYS A 279 -1.49 18.76 12.66
CA LYS A 279 -0.11 18.73 13.15
C LYS A 279 0.19 17.59 14.12
N ALA A 280 -0.77 17.19 14.96
CA ALA A 280 -0.58 16.08 15.87
C ALA A 280 -0.51 14.73 15.13
N LEU A 281 -1.32 14.55 14.09
CA LEU A 281 -1.24 13.36 13.24
C LEU A 281 0.04 13.35 12.41
N GLN A 282 0.43 14.48 11.81
CA GLN A 282 1.70 14.62 11.09
C GLN A 282 2.90 14.22 11.97
N GLN A 283 2.91 14.65 13.23
CA GLN A 283 3.95 14.26 14.21
C GLN A 283 3.94 12.77 14.52
N GLN A 284 2.76 12.16 14.70
CA GLN A 284 2.65 10.71 14.93
C GLN A 284 3.13 9.90 13.72
N LEU A 285 2.81 10.34 12.50
CA LEU A 285 3.29 9.72 11.25
C LEU A 285 4.80 9.85 11.10
N HIS A 286 5.36 11.02 11.45
CA HIS A 286 6.81 11.21 11.47
C HIS A 286 7.48 10.27 12.48
N GLN A 287 6.95 10.19 13.70
CA GLN A 287 7.47 9.29 14.73
C GLN A 287 7.36 7.82 14.31
N GLU A 288 6.24 7.39 13.72
CA GLU A 288 6.08 6.04 13.16
C GLU A 288 7.21 5.74 12.16
N GLN A 289 7.44 6.65 11.21
CA GLN A 289 8.49 6.50 10.21
C GLN A 289 9.88 6.44 10.86
N GLU A 290 10.23 7.36 11.76
CA GLU A 290 11.53 7.35 12.43
C GLU A 290 11.75 6.03 13.19
N GLN A 291 10.78 5.60 13.99
CA GLN A 291 10.86 4.36 14.77
C GLN A 291 11.07 3.14 13.87
N LEU A 292 10.40 3.08 12.72
CA LEU A 292 10.57 1.97 11.78
C LEU A 292 11.98 1.91 11.19
N TYR A 293 12.62 3.06 10.99
CA TYR A 293 13.98 3.20 10.45
C TYR A 293 15.07 3.15 11.53
N LEU A 294 14.75 3.09 12.83
CA LEU A 294 15.77 3.00 13.89
C LEU A 294 16.60 1.71 13.83
N CYS A 295 16.01 0.60 13.37
CA CYS A 295 16.67 -0.69 13.25
C CYS A 295 17.12 -0.99 11.81
N SER A 296 17.44 0.05 11.03
CA SER A 296 17.95 -0.13 9.66
C SER A 296 19.43 0.21 9.51
N GLY A 297 20.06 -0.48 8.55
CA GLY A 297 21.41 -0.17 8.08
C GLY A 297 21.38 0.34 6.65
N VAL A 298 22.16 1.38 6.34
CA VAL A 298 22.29 1.90 4.97
C VAL A 298 23.00 0.86 4.09
N VAL A 299 22.40 0.59 2.93
CA VAL A 299 22.97 -0.32 1.94
C VAL A 299 24.10 0.37 1.19
N SER A 300 25.20 -0.36 1.04
CA SER A 300 26.43 0.07 0.39
C SER A 300 27.00 -1.05 -0.47
N THR A 301 28.03 -0.75 -1.27
CA THR A 301 28.82 -1.79 -1.97
C THR A 301 29.30 -2.88 -0.99
N SER A 302 29.77 -2.50 0.20
CA SER A 302 30.24 -3.45 1.21
C SER A 302 29.14 -4.32 1.82
N THR A 303 27.87 -3.93 1.69
CA THR A 303 26.74 -4.78 2.09
C THR A 303 26.73 -6.06 1.26
N PHE A 304 26.87 -5.95 -0.07
CA PHE A 304 26.84 -7.09 -0.99
C PHE A 304 28.10 -7.98 -0.97
N GLU A 305 29.17 -7.52 -0.32
CA GLU A 305 30.40 -8.29 -0.10
C GLU A 305 30.26 -9.28 1.08
N GLN A 306 29.22 -9.15 1.91
CA GLN A 306 29.03 -10.01 3.07
C GLN A 306 28.69 -11.46 2.66
N PRO A 307 29.16 -12.49 3.40
CA PRO A 307 28.95 -13.89 3.03
C PRO A 307 27.47 -14.30 2.92
N ASN A 308 26.61 -13.73 3.75
CA ASN A 308 25.16 -13.92 3.76
C ASN A 308 24.43 -13.18 2.62
N ARG A 309 25.13 -12.37 1.81
CA ARG A 309 24.59 -11.72 0.61
C ARG A 309 25.05 -12.40 -0.69
N TYR A 310 25.83 -13.48 -0.59
CA TYR A 310 26.23 -14.26 -1.77
C TYR A 310 25.04 -14.97 -2.43
N VAL A 311 24.75 -14.59 -3.68
CA VAL A 311 23.68 -15.20 -4.49
C VAL A 311 24.25 -16.24 -5.45
N LYS A 312 23.84 -17.50 -5.27
CA LYS A 312 24.22 -18.62 -6.14
C LYS A 312 23.72 -18.40 -7.58
N LEU A 313 24.48 -18.84 -8.58
CA LEU A 313 24.14 -18.64 -9.99
C LEU A 313 22.74 -19.16 -10.37
N TRP A 314 22.37 -20.35 -9.88
CA TRP A 314 21.05 -20.92 -10.16
C TRP A 314 19.91 -20.06 -9.60
N VAL A 315 20.13 -19.37 -8.48
CA VAL A 315 19.14 -18.43 -7.90
C VAL A 315 18.93 -17.27 -8.87
N LYS A 316 20.02 -16.68 -9.38
CA LYS A 316 19.95 -15.60 -10.39
C LYS A 316 19.15 -16.02 -11.64
N LEU A 317 19.31 -17.28 -12.08
CA LEU A 317 18.57 -17.82 -13.23
C LEU A 317 17.07 -17.98 -12.96
N VAL A 318 16.67 -18.31 -11.73
CA VAL A 318 15.25 -18.45 -11.36
C VAL A 318 14.63 -17.15 -10.86
N THR A 319 15.42 -16.11 -10.56
CA THR A 319 14.92 -14.81 -10.09
C THR A 319 13.82 -14.23 -10.99
N PRO A 320 13.88 -14.26 -12.34
CA PRO A 320 12.79 -13.74 -13.16
C PRO A 320 11.44 -14.43 -12.91
N LEU A 321 11.45 -15.72 -12.57
CA LEU A 321 10.24 -16.46 -12.19
C LEU A 321 9.77 -16.05 -10.81
N ILE A 322 10.69 -15.92 -9.85
CA ILE A 322 10.39 -15.46 -8.48
C ILE A 322 9.80 -14.05 -8.52
N LYS A 323 10.44 -13.13 -9.26
CA LYS A 323 10.03 -11.73 -9.47
C LYS A 323 8.55 -11.61 -9.88
N ASN A 324 8.08 -12.51 -10.74
CA ASN A 324 6.73 -12.46 -11.27
C ASN A 324 5.70 -13.23 -10.42
N PHE A 325 6.14 -14.07 -9.47
CA PHE A 325 5.25 -14.95 -8.69
C PHE A 325 5.16 -14.57 -7.21
N PHE A 326 6.22 -13.97 -6.65
CA PHE A 326 6.35 -13.55 -5.26
C PHE A 326 6.58 -12.05 -5.18
#